data_AF-A0A897N0C5-F1
#
_entry.id   AF-A0A897N0C5-F1
#
_cell.length_a   1.000
_cell.length_b   1.000
_cell.length_c   1.000
_cell.angle_alpha   90.00
_cell.angle_beta   90.00
_cell.angle_gamma   90.00
#
_symmetry.space_group_name_H-M   'P 1'
#
loop_
_entity.id
_entity.type
_entity.pdbx_description
1 polymer ?
#
loop_
_entity_poly.entity_id
_entity_poly.type
_entity_poly.pdbx_seq_one_letter_code
_entity_poly.pdbx_strand_id
1 'polypeptide(L)'
;MKFPTATATVSTETQTETQTEPEPEEVSVYETLSEEIIEKLHEYDDVVETYRGVKKLALTHLFESPEGVTNADIVALKDRSPIAEHFVFFRDRKNELKSEFRDLRNNDEIPKEVSLPGFREEVEPNFEFEILSVETAEEWGVDPATFFEDEDEIRVPADYKPPMNDDGELLVFFEEEETEGGDFTLEEVLEIAEETDGIGPKKVEALKACLEAAL
;
A
#
# COMPACT_ATOMS: atom_id res chain seq x y z
N MET A 1 -12.95 -2.45 83.11
CA MET A 1 -13.35 -2.53 81.69
C MET A 1 -13.71 -1.15 81.15
N LYS A 2 -12.74 -0.53 80.47
CA LYS A 2 -12.85 0.37 79.31
C LYS A 2 -11.40 0.71 78.97
N PHE A 3 -10.95 0.35 77.78
CA PHE A 3 -9.57 0.51 77.32
C PHE A 3 -9.23 2.00 77.13
N PRO A 4 -8.03 2.47 77.52
CA PRO A 4 -7.56 3.80 77.17
C PRO A 4 -7.03 3.84 75.73
N THR A 5 -7.53 4.80 74.94
CA THR A 5 -6.99 5.12 73.61
C THR A 5 -5.89 6.17 73.78
N ALA A 6 -4.70 5.88 73.24
CA ALA A 6 -3.56 6.79 73.22
C ALA A 6 -3.70 7.77 72.03
N THR A 7 -3.60 9.07 72.31
CA THR A 7 -3.46 10.13 71.29
C THR A 7 -1.97 10.40 71.13
N ALA A 8 -1.36 9.86 70.08
CA ALA A 8 0.05 10.09 69.78
C ALA A 8 0.22 11.36 68.94
N THR A 9 1.11 12.21 69.44
CA THR A 9 1.62 13.46 68.87
C THR A 9 2.33 13.21 67.54
N VAL A 10 2.03 14.04 66.54
CA VAL A 10 2.72 14.08 65.24
C VAL A 10 4.14 14.63 65.45
N SER A 11 5.14 13.83 65.12
CA SER A 11 6.53 14.26 64.96
C SER A 11 6.75 14.78 63.54
N THR A 12 7.38 15.94 63.43
CA THR A 12 7.77 16.60 62.18
C THR A 12 8.98 15.87 61.58
N GLU A 13 8.81 15.22 60.43
CA GLU A 13 9.93 14.80 59.58
C GLU A 13 10.28 15.94 58.60
N THR A 14 11.55 16.33 58.63
CA THR A 14 12.17 17.23 57.65
C THR A 14 12.21 16.53 56.30
N GLN A 15 11.39 16.96 55.33
CA GLN A 15 11.52 16.54 53.94
C GLN A 15 12.72 17.24 53.31
N THR A 16 13.67 16.44 52.84
CA THR A 16 14.70 16.86 51.88
C THR A 16 13.98 17.05 50.54
N GLU A 17 13.90 18.29 50.05
CA GLU A 17 13.48 18.57 48.67
C GLU A 17 14.57 18.04 47.73
N THR A 18 14.29 16.91 47.08
CA THR A 18 15.02 16.52 45.87
C THR A 18 14.55 17.47 44.77
N GLN A 19 15.38 18.46 44.40
CA GLN A 19 15.18 19.17 43.14
C GLN A 19 15.43 18.16 42.02
N THR A 20 14.36 17.63 41.43
CA THR A 20 14.43 17.01 40.12
C THR A 20 14.79 18.14 39.15
N GLU A 21 16.01 18.11 38.58
CA GLU A 21 16.30 18.91 37.39
C GLU A 21 15.18 18.66 36.38
N PRO A 22 14.58 19.70 35.77
CA PRO A 22 13.69 19.46 34.65
C PRO A 22 14.50 18.69 33.60
N GLU A 23 14.01 17.51 33.20
CA GLU A 23 14.55 16.83 32.03
C GLU A 23 14.62 17.87 30.90
N PRO A 24 15.76 17.97 30.17
CA PRO A 24 15.79 18.85 29.01
C PRO A 24 14.64 18.41 28.11
N GLU A 25 13.76 19.35 27.74
CA GLU A 25 12.74 19.07 26.73
C GLU A 25 13.48 18.47 25.53
N GLU A 26 13.27 17.18 25.26
CA GLU A 26 13.85 16.51 24.11
C GLU A 26 13.22 17.17 22.89
N VAL A 27 13.95 18.12 22.30
CA VAL A 27 13.61 18.72 21.01
C VAL A 27 13.43 17.57 20.05
N SER A 28 12.22 17.44 19.49
CA SER A 28 11.94 16.38 18.53
C SER A 28 12.93 16.50 17.38
N VAL A 29 13.53 15.39 16.95
CA VAL A 29 14.51 15.41 15.85
C VAL A 29 13.89 16.03 14.59
N TYR A 30 12.57 15.92 14.43
CA TYR A 30 11.80 16.57 13.36
C TYR A 30 11.80 18.11 13.44
N GLU A 31 11.85 18.70 14.63
CA GLU A 31 11.93 20.17 14.83
C GLU A 31 13.28 20.74 14.40
N THR A 32 14.29 19.88 14.19
CA THR A 32 15.62 20.30 13.70
C THR A 32 15.74 20.29 12.18
N LEU A 33 14.74 19.74 11.48
CA LEU A 33 14.72 19.64 10.02
C LEU A 33 14.26 20.93 9.36
N SER A 34 14.69 21.17 8.13
CA SER A 34 14.15 22.28 7.33
C SER A 34 12.69 22.00 6.92
N GLU A 35 11.91 23.06 6.70
CA GLU A 35 10.53 22.95 6.19
C GLU A 35 10.47 22.12 4.90
N GLU A 36 11.45 22.29 3.99
CA GLU A 36 11.56 21.51 2.75
C GLU A 36 11.73 20.00 3.01
N ILE A 37 12.54 19.61 3.99
CA ILE A 37 12.72 18.19 4.34
C ILE A 37 11.45 17.62 4.97
N ILE A 38 10.78 18.41 5.81
CA ILE A 38 9.50 18.03 6.43
C ILE A 38 8.43 17.80 5.35
N GLU A 39 8.31 18.72 4.39
CA GLU A 39 7.39 18.57 3.26
C GLU A 39 7.69 17.31 2.44
N LYS A 40 8.96 17.03 2.16
CA LYS A 40 9.35 15.79 1.48
C LYS A 40 8.98 14.54 2.28
N LEU A 41 9.19 14.55 3.60
CA LEU A 41 8.82 13.43 4.46
C LEU A 41 7.32 13.17 4.39
N HIS A 42 6.50 14.22 4.45
CA HIS A 42 5.05 14.12 4.28
C HIS A 42 4.66 13.58 2.90
N GLU A 43 5.29 14.05 1.82
CA GLU A 43 5.06 13.53 0.47
C GLU A 43 5.35 12.01 0.41
N TYR A 44 6.42 11.59 1.06
CA TYR A 44 6.78 10.18 1.08
C TYR A 44 5.84 9.33 1.92
N ASP A 45 5.30 9.85 3.03
CA ASP A 45 4.23 9.18 3.78
C ASP A 45 3.00 8.94 2.92
N ASP A 46 2.51 9.99 2.27
CA ASP A 46 1.37 9.93 1.35
C ASP A 46 1.62 8.87 0.28
N VAL A 47 2.75 8.94 -0.41
CA VAL A 47 3.09 8.00 -1.48
C VAL A 47 3.19 6.55 -0.98
N VAL A 48 3.72 6.33 0.23
CA VAL A 48 3.82 4.99 0.83
C VAL A 48 2.45 4.42 1.14
N GLU A 49 1.58 5.19 1.81
CA GLU A 49 0.26 4.74 2.20
C GLU A 49 -0.66 4.57 0.98
N THR A 50 -0.61 5.49 0.03
CA THR A 50 -1.29 5.36 -1.26
C THR A 50 -0.82 4.11 -2.02
N TYR A 51 0.49 3.87 -2.11
CA TYR A 51 1.02 2.64 -2.69
C TYR A 51 0.47 1.36 -2.02
N ARG A 52 0.38 1.36 -0.67
CA ARG A 52 -0.18 0.22 0.08
C ARG A 52 -1.66 0.02 -0.26
N GLY A 53 -2.46 1.08 -0.27
CA GLY A 53 -3.88 1.03 -0.62
C GLY A 53 -4.13 0.57 -2.07
N VAL A 54 -3.42 1.16 -3.03
CA VAL A 54 -3.49 0.76 -4.45
C VAL A 54 -3.10 -0.70 -4.63
N LYS A 55 -2.11 -1.21 -3.89
CA LYS A 55 -1.73 -2.62 -3.93
C LYS A 55 -2.90 -3.52 -3.51
N LYS A 56 -3.66 -3.16 -2.48
CA LYS A 56 -4.84 -3.94 -2.04
C LYS A 56 -5.91 -3.97 -3.12
N LEU A 57 -6.26 -2.81 -3.66
CA LEU A 57 -7.21 -2.70 -4.78
C LEU A 57 -6.78 -3.55 -5.99
N ALA A 58 -5.50 -3.46 -6.39
CA ALA A 58 -4.97 -4.24 -7.49
C ALA A 58 -5.05 -5.75 -7.22
N LEU A 59 -4.68 -6.20 -6.02
CA LEU A 59 -4.78 -7.62 -5.65
C LEU A 59 -6.23 -8.12 -5.68
N THR A 60 -7.17 -7.34 -5.17
CA THR A 60 -8.60 -7.69 -5.14
C THR A 60 -9.21 -7.77 -6.53
N HIS A 61 -8.94 -6.80 -7.40
CA HIS A 61 -9.68 -6.67 -8.65
C HIS A 61 -9.01 -7.30 -9.87
N LEU A 62 -7.68 -7.50 -9.83
CA LEU A 62 -6.96 -8.10 -10.96
C LEU A 62 -6.80 -9.61 -10.84
N PHE A 63 -7.03 -10.19 -9.66
CA PHE A 63 -6.77 -11.59 -9.39
C PHE A 63 -7.91 -12.23 -8.59
N GLU A 64 -8.44 -13.34 -9.09
CA GLU A 64 -9.45 -14.15 -8.38
C GLU A 64 -8.89 -14.78 -7.09
N SER A 65 -7.57 -14.94 -7.00
CA SER A 65 -6.89 -15.51 -5.84
C SER A 65 -5.65 -14.66 -5.53
N PRO A 66 -5.73 -13.72 -4.57
CA PRO A 66 -4.64 -12.80 -4.27
C PRO A 66 -3.46 -13.49 -3.55
N GLU A 67 -3.67 -14.66 -2.97
CA GLU A 67 -2.63 -15.45 -2.32
C GLU A 67 -1.53 -15.86 -3.30
N GLY A 68 -0.28 -15.51 -2.99
CA GLY A 68 0.87 -15.85 -3.83
C GLY A 68 1.10 -14.93 -5.03
N VAL A 69 0.22 -13.96 -5.27
CA VAL A 69 0.42 -12.92 -6.28
C VAL A 69 1.58 -12.02 -5.85
N THR A 70 2.55 -11.86 -6.72
CA THR A 70 3.72 -11.02 -6.50
C THR A 70 3.50 -9.62 -7.07
N ASN A 71 4.32 -8.66 -6.64
CA ASN A 71 4.33 -7.34 -7.26
C ASN A 71 4.67 -7.40 -8.77
N ALA A 72 5.37 -8.43 -9.24
CA ALA A 72 5.71 -8.57 -10.66
C ALA A 72 4.48 -8.93 -11.50
N ASP A 73 3.54 -9.70 -10.94
CA ASP A 73 2.30 -10.08 -11.61
C ASP A 73 1.41 -8.86 -11.84
N ILE A 74 1.29 -7.97 -10.84
CA ILE A 74 0.59 -6.69 -11.00
C ILE A 74 1.26 -5.83 -12.10
N VAL A 75 2.59 -5.76 -12.10
CA VAL A 75 3.35 -4.96 -13.07
C VAL A 75 3.18 -5.45 -14.50
N ALA A 76 3.02 -6.76 -14.69
CA ALA A 76 2.78 -7.33 -16.01
C ALA A 76 1.46 -6.85 -16.64
N LEU A 77 0.53 -6.31 -15.83
CA LEU A 77 -0.75 -5.77 -16.27
C LEU A 77 -0.76 -4.24 -16.46
N LYS A 78 0.37 -3.56 -16.23
CA LYS A 78 0.47 -2.09 -16.30
C LYS A 78 -0.23 -1.51 -17.52
N ASP A 79 0.14 -1.96 -18.72
CA ASP A 79 -0.36 -1.38 -19.98
C ASP A 79 -1.79 -1.86 -20.33
N ARG A 80 -2.43 -2.66 -19.47
CA ARG A 80 -3.78 -3.22 -19.66
C ARG A 80 -4.77 -2.78 -18.60
N SER A 81 -4.29 -2.20 -17.50
CA SER A 81 -5.08 -1.94 -16.31
C SER A 81 -4.71 -0.59 -15.69
N PRO A 82 -5.65 0.38 -15.63
CA PRO A 82 -5.43 1.66 -14.96
C PRO A 82 -4.98 1.50 -13.50
N ILE A 83 -5.55 0.54 -12.76
CA ILE A 83 -5.15 0.31 -11.36
C ILE A 83 -3.73 -0.28 -11.26
N ALA A 84 -3.31 -1.10 -12.23
CA ALA A 84 -1.93 -1.54 -12.34
C ALA A 84 -0.97 -0.40 -12.71
N GLU A 85 -1.40 0.57 -13.54
CA GLU A 85 -0.62 1.79 -13.81
C GLU A 85 -0.41 2.63 -12.54
N HIS A 86 -1.48 2.88 -11.78
CA HIS A 86 -1.40 3.55 -10.49
C HIS A 86 -0.43 2.81 -9.55
N PHE A 87 -0.52 1.48 -9.47
CA PHE A 87 0.39 0.68 -8.65
C PHE A 87 1.86 0.93 -9.02
N VAL A 88 2.17 0.89 -10.32
CA VAL A 88 3.53 1.12 -10.81
C VAL A 88 3.99 2.55 -10.52
N PHE A 89 3.12 3.54 -10.75
CA PHE A 89 3.43 4.95 -10.49
C PHE A 89 3.83 5.19 -9.03
N PHE A 90 2.98 4.82 -8.07
CA PHE A 90 3.26 5.05 -6.65
C PHE A 90 4.42 4.18 -6.16
N ARG A 91 4.60 2.96 -6.68
CA ARG A 91 5.76 2.12 -6.37
C ARG A 91 7.07 2.80 -6.79
N ASP A 92 7.10 3.35 -8.00
CA ASP A 92 8.29 3.95 -8.57
C ASP A 92 8.60 5.29 -7.88
N ARG A 93 7.59 6.14 -7.63
CA ARG A 93 7.73 7.38 -6.86
C ARG A 93 8.22 7.12 -5.43
N LYS A 94 7.68 6.11 -4.75
CA LYS A 94 8.16 5.68 -3.43
C LYS A 94 9.64 5.32 -3.46
N ASN A 95 10.07 4.56 -4.47
CA ASN A 95 11.46 4.13 -4.58
C ASN A 95 12.40 5.30 -4.89
N GLU A 96 11.96 6.26 -5.71
CA GLU A 96 12.67 7.50 -5.98
C GLU A 96 12.88 8.32 -4.71
N LEU A 97 11.80 8.66 -3.99
CA LEU A 97 11.86 9.39 -2.72
C LEU A 97 12.71 8.66 -1.67
N LYS A 98 12.59 7.34 -1.56
CA LYS A 98 13.44 6.53 -0.68
C LYS A 98 14.93 6.64 -1.03
N SER A 99 15.26 6.78 -2.31
CA SER A 99 16.64 7.03 -2.75
C SER A 99 17.08 8.44 -2.37
N GLU A 100 16.24 9.45 -2.60
CA GLU A 100 16.52 10.84 -2.20
C GLU A 100 16.80 10.94 -0.69
N PHE A 101 15.98 10.32 0.17
CA PHE A 101 16.22 10.30 1.61
C PHE A 101 17.50 9.58 2.02
N ARG A 102 17.87 8.52 1.28
CA ARG A 102 19.15 7.86 1.52
C ARG A 102 20.30 8.81 1.23
N ASP A 103 20.21 9.59 0.16
CA ASP A 103 21.24 10.56 -0.21
C ASP A 103 21.31 11.72 0.80
N LEU A 104 20.16 12.26 1.22
CA LEU A 104 20.08 13.28 2.28
C LEU A 104 20.68 12.79 3.61
N ARG A 105 20.41 11.53 3.99
CA ARG A 105 21.05 10.91 5.17
C ARG A 105 22.55 10.73 5.01
N ASN A 106 23.03 10.39 3.80
CA ASN A 106 24.46 10.25 3.53
C ASN A 106 25.21 11.59 3.54
N ASN A 107 24.49 12.69 3.26
CA ASN A 107 25.01 14.05 3.31
C ASN A 107 24.86 14.71 4.70
N ASP A 108 24.43 13.97 5.71
CA ASP A 108 24.14 14.46 7.07
C ASP A 108 23.08 15.58 7.12
N GLU A 109 22.21 15.68 6.10
CA GLU A 109 21.09 16.64 6.05
C GLU A 109 19.88 16.15 6.87
N ILE A 110 19.75 14.83 7.05
CA ILE A 110 18.72 14.19 7.87
C ILE A 110 19.42 13.30 8.90
N PRO A 111 19.16 13.48 10.21
CA PRO A 111 19.69 12.61 11.26
C PRO A 111 19.25 11.15 11.06
N LYS A 112 20.10 10.21 11.47
CA LYS A 112 19.82 8.76 11.30
C LYS A 112 18.66 8.30 12.18
N GLU A 113 18.40 9.06 13.23
CA GLU A 113 17.34 8.89 14.22
C GLU A 113 15.96 9.25 13.68
N VAL A 114 15.88 10.05 12.60
CA VAL A 114 14.60 10.34 11.93
C VAL A 114 14.10 9.05 11.28
N SER A 115 13.05 8.47 11.83
CA SER A 115 12.40 7.31 11.24
C SER A 115 11.82 7.70 9.86
N LEU A 116 12.15 6.94 8.83
CA LEU A 116 11.49 7.14 7.54
C LEU A 116 10.10 6.48 7.60
N PRO A 117 9.09 7.10 6.97
CA PRO A 117 7.77 6.52 6.76
C PRO A 117 7.82 5.05 6.34
N GLY A 118 7.13 4.19 7.10
CA GLY A 118 7.26 2.73 7.09
C GLY A 118 7.96 2.12 8.32
N PHE A 119 8.46 2.97 9.24
CA PHE A 119 9.01 2.61 10.56
C PHE A 119 8.44 3.53 11.68
N ARG A 120 7.21 4.03 11.53
CA ARG A 120 6.59 4.92 12.51
C ARG A 120 6.12 4.09 13.71
N GLU A 121 6.83 4.15 14.83
CA GLU A 121 6.30 3.63 16.10
C GLU A 121 5.25 4.57 16.72
N GLU A 122 5.28 5.90 16.50
CA GLU A 122 4.45 6.81 17.34
C GLU A 122 3.95 8.13 16.70
N VAL A 123 4.08 8.36 15.38
CA VAL A 123 3.62 9.64 14.77
C VAL A 123 2.54 9.38 13.72
N GLU A 124 1.36 9.97 13.89
CA GLU A 124 0.28 9.97 12.89
C GLU A 124 0.71 10.73 11.62
N PRO A 125 0.27 10.32 10.42
CA PRO A 125 0.55 11.07 9.20
C PRO A 125 -0.05 12.47 9.27
N ASN A 126 0.66 13.44 8.69
CA ASN A 126 0.24 14.84 8.67
C ASN A 126 -0.55 15.16 7.38
N PHE A 127 -1.55 14.34 7.09
CA PHE A 127 -2.50 14.56 5.99
C PHE A 127 -3.88 14.05 6.40
N GLU A 128 -4.92 14.50 5.71
CA GLU A 128 -6.26 13.94 5.88
C GLU A 128 -6.31 12.56 5.25
N PHE A 129 -6.70 11.55 6.02
CA PHE A 129 -6.73 10.17 5.56
C PHE A 129 -8.00 9.45 5.96
N GLU A 130 -8.27 8.40 5.22
CA GLU A 130 -9.24 7.37 5.55
C GLU A 130 -8.50 6.08 5.90
N ILE A 131 -9.10 5.28 6.78
CA ILE A 131 -8.48 4.04 7.29
C ILE A 131 -8.94 2.87 6.43
N LEU A 132 -7.98 2.20 5.79
CA LEU A 132 -8.15 0.92 5.12
C LEU A 132 -7.50 -0.17 5.98
N SER A 133 -8.34 -1.01 6.59
CA SER A 133 -7.95 -2.14 7.42
C SER A 133 -8.77 -3.37 7.05
N VAL A 134 -8.51 -4.52 7.69
CA VAL A 134 -9.35 -5.73 7.52
C VAL A 134 -10.83 -5.43 7.83
N GLU A 135 -11.10 -4.57 8.80
CA GLU A 135 -12.47 -4.23 9.24
C GLU A 135 -13.19 -3.29 8.26
N THR A 136 -12.44 -2.41 7.57
CA THR A 136 -13.01 -1.44 6.61
C THR A 136 -12.81 -1.84 5.15
N ALA A 137 -12.16 -2.97 4.88
CA ALA A 137 -11.80 -3.43 3.54
C ALA A 137 -13.00 -3.50 2.59
N GLU A 138 -14.12 -4.06 3.04
CA GLU A 138 -15.32 -4.20 2.21
C GLU A 138 -15.91 -2.85 1.78
N GLU A 139 -15.82 -1.80 2.62
CA GLU A 139 -16.29 -0.44 2.29
C GLU A 139 -15.45 0.19 1.18
N TRP A 140 -14.19 -0.22 1.09
CA TRP A 140 -13.24 0.16 0.04
C TRP A 140 -13.32 -0.70 -1.21
N GLY A 141 -14.20 -1.70 -1.25
CA GLY A 141 -14.23 -2.70 -2.32
C GLY A 141 -12.99 -3.62 -2.33
N VAL A 142 -12.26 -3.70 -1.22
CA VAL A 142 -11.07 -4.54 -1.04
C VAL A 142 -11.46 -5.88 -0.40
N ASP A 143 -10.87 -6.96 -0.89
CA ASP A 143 -10.99 -8.29 -0.29
C ASP A 143 -10.15 -8.34 1.01
N PRO A 144 -10.76 -8.62 2.18
CA PRO A 144 -10.04 -8.77 3.45
C PRO A 144 -8.91 -9.80 3.42
N ALA A 145 -8.99 -10.81 2.55
CA ALA A 145 -7.95 -11.84 2.38
C ALA A 145 -6.63 -11.28 1.82
N THR A 146 -6.64 -10.04 1.32
CA THR A 146 -5.41 -9.38 0.84
C THR A 146 -4.50 -8.87 1.97
N PHE A 147 -4.96 -8.86 3.22
CA PHE A 147 -4.19 -8.40 4.40
C PHE A 147 -3.42 -9.54 5.08
N PHE A 148 -2.24 -9.23 5.59
CA PHE A 148 -1.50 -10.15 6.46
C PHE A 148 -1.95 -10.03 7.93
N GLU A 149 -1.75 -11.08 8.73
CA GLU A 149 -2.22 -11.14 10.14
C GLU A 149 -1.66 -10.03 11.04
N ASP A 150 -0.46 -9.54 10.72
CA ASP A 150 0.28 -8.51 11.46
C ASP A 150 0.42 -7.19 10.67
N GLU A 151 -0.38 -7.00 9.63
CA GLU A 151 -0.32 -5.79 8.82
C GLU A 151 -0.98 -4.61 9.52
N ASP A 152 -0.23 -3.53 9.71
CA ASP A 152 -0.76 -2.27 10.21
C ASP A 152 -1.87 -1.73 9.30
N GLU A 153 -2.79 -0.96 9.88
CA GLU A 153 -3.77 -0.20 9.10
C GLU A 153 -3.09 0.68 8.04
N ILE A 154 -3.75 0.82 6.89
CA ILE A 154 -3.32 1.66 5.79
C ILE A 154 -4.06 2.99 5.90
N ARG A 155 -3.34 4.10 5.93
CA ARG A 155 -3.90 5.45 6.03
C ARG A 155 -3.92 6.11 4.66
N VAL A 156 -4.90 5.73 3.85
CA VAL A 156 -5.02 6.21 2.46
C VAL A 156 -5.39 7.70 2.48
N PRO A 157 -4.68 8.58 1.78
CA PRO A 157 -5.06 10.00 1.69
C PRO A 157 -6.49 10.16 1.20
N ALA A 158 -7.25 11.05 1.85
CA ALA A 158 -8.66 11.26 1.56
C ALA A 158 -8.91 11.88 0.16
N ASP A 159 -7.89 12.50 -0.44
CA ASP A 159 -7.93 13.06 -1.78
C ASP A 159 -7.51 12.07 -2.87
N TYR A 160 -6.95 10.91 -2.51
CA TYR A 160 -6.67 9.84 -3.46
C TYR A 160 -7.96 9.29 -4.04
N LYS A 161 -8.04 9.25 -5.38
CA LYS A 161 -9.13 8.64 -6.12
C LYS A 161 -8.60 7.56 -7.03
N PRO A 162 -9.08 6.31 -6.91
CA PRO A 162 -8.71 5.27 -7.85
C PRO A 162 -9.29 5.58 -9.24
N PRO A 163 -8.78 4.95 -10.31
CA PRO A 163 -9.29 5.17 -11.66
C PRO A 163 -10.72 4.64 -11.74
N MET A 164 -11.69 5.53 -11.90
CA MET A 164 -13.12 5.21 -11.97
C MET A 164 -13.72 5.65 -13.32
N ASN A 165 -14.76 4.96 -13.77
CA ASN A 165 -15.57 5.38 -14.91
C ASN A 165 -16.57 6.49 -14.50
N ASP A 166 -17.33 7.00 -15.48
CA ASP A 166 -18.32 8.06 -15.24
C ASP A 166 -19.47 7.63 -14.31
N ASP A 167 -19.69 6.32 -14.15
CA ASP A 167 -20.69 5.74 -13.25
C ASP A 167 -20.16 5.52 -11.82
N GLY A 168 -18.88 5.82 -11.57
CA GLY A 168 -18.23 5.65 -10.27
C GLY A 168 -17.76 4.23 -9.97
N GLU A 169 -17.68 3.37 -10.98
CA GLU A 169 -17.14 2.01 -10.87
C GLU A 169 -15.63 2.01 -11.16
N LEU A 170 -14.89 1.13 -10.49
CA LEU A 170 -13.45 1.01 -10.67
C LEU A 170 -13.12 0.51 -12.09
N LEU A 171 -12.24 1.23 -12.79
CA LEU A 171 -11.68 0.81 -14.07
C LEU A 171 -10.57 -0.23 -13.84
N VAL A 172 -10.95 -1.50 -13.93
CA VAL A 172 -10.04 -2.63 -13.71
C VAL A 172 -9.16 -2.89 -14.93
N PHE A 173 -9.72 -2.86 -16.13
CA PHE A 173 -9.01 -2.98 -17.40
C PHE A 173 -9.35 -1.80 -18.31
N PHE A 174 -8.42 -1.42 -19.18
CA PHE A 174 -8.76 -0.49 -20.26
C PHE A 174 -9.85 -1.12 -21.14
N GLU A 175 -10.75 -0.29 -21.66
CA GLU A 175 -11.62 -0.72 -22.75
C GLU A 175 -10.70 -1.15 -23.89
N GLU A 176 -10.67 -2.46 -24.17
CA GLU A 176 -10.15 -2.92 -25.43
C GLU A 176 -11.07 -2.28 -26.47
N GLU A 177 -10.53 -1.39 -27.32
CA GLU A 177 -11.22 -1.06 -28.56
C GLU A 177 -11.60 -2.41 -29.15
N GLU A 178 -12.90 -2.64 -29.39
CA GLU A 178 -13.32 -3.75 -30.22
C GLU A 178 -12.54 -3.57 -31.52
N THR A 179 -11.38 -4.25 -31.63
CA THR A 179 -10.87 -4.57 -32.93
C THR A 179 -12.06 -5.19 -33.62
N GLU A 180 -12.41 -4.71 -34.81
CA GLU A 180 -13.32 -5.38 -35.73
C GLU A 180 -12.76 -6.78 -36.12
N GLY A 181 -12.11 -7.51 -35.21
CA GLY A 181 -11.94 -8.94 -35.24
C GLY A 181 -13.31 -9.53 -34.93
N GLY A 182 -14.10 -9.67 -35.99
CA GLY A 182 -15.30 -10.48 -35.95
C GLY A 182 -14.97 -11.85 -35.33
N ASP A 183 -15.95 -12.43 -34.65
CA ASP A 183 -15.89 -13.79 -34.11
C ASP A 183 -15.13 -14.70 -35.07
N PHE A 184 -13.87 -15.01 -34.75
CA PHE A 184 -13.11 -15.94 -35.55
C PHE A 184 -13.81 -17.28 -35.41
N THR A 185 -14.34 -17.77 -36.51
CA THR A 185 -14.87 -19.11 -36.58
C THR A 185 -13.77 -20.11 -36.24
N LEU A 186 -14.16 -21.27 -35.72
CA LEU A 186 -13.23 -22.39 -35.48
C LEU A 186 -12.36 -22.67 -36.72
N GLU A 187 -12.92 -22.49 -37.92
CA GLU A 187 -12.24 -22.69 -39.19
C GLU A 187 -11.12 -21.67 -39.41
N GLU A 188 -11.36 -20.38 -39.14
CA GLU A 188 -10.34 -19.33 -39.28
C GLU A 188 -9.20 -19.48 -38.26
N VAL A 189 -9.51 -19.89 -37.02
CA VAL A 189 -8.48 -20.17 -36.01
C VAL A 189 -7.58 -21.34 -36.42
N LEU A 190 -8.16 -22.38 -37.04
CA LEU A 190 -7.40 -23.54 -37.49
C LEU A 190 -6.57 -23.24 -38.75
N GLU A 191 -7.08 -22.41 -39.67
CA GLU A 191 -6.33 -21.98 -40.85
C GLU A 191 -5.08 -21.18 -40.45
N ILE A 192 -5.21 -20.23 -39.52
CA ILE A 192 -4.07 -19.48 -38.96
C ILE A 192 -3.06 -20.43 -38.29
N ALA A 193 -3.54 -21.46 -37.59
CA ALA A 193 -2.68 -22.44 -36.93
C ALA A 193 -1.91 -23.32 -37.93
N GLU A 194 -2.50 -23.66 -39.08
CA GLU A 194 -1.82 -24.42 -40.15
C GLU A 194 -0.74 -23.61 -40.86
N GLU A 195 -0.93 -22.29 -40.99
CA GLU A 195 0.03 -21.38 -41.62
C GLU A 195 1.19 -20.96 -40.69
N THR A 196 1.08 -21.23 -39.39
CA THR A 196 2.09 -20.86 -38.39
C THR A 196 3.27 -21.82 -38.38
N ASP A 197 4.46 -21.29 -38.67
CA ASP A 197 5.72 -22.04 -38.62
C ASP A 197 5.94 -22.71 -37.25
N GLY A 198 6.15 -24.03 -37.25
CA GLY A 198 6.36 -24.83 -36.04
C GLY A 198 5.09 -25.46 -35.44
N ILE A 199 3.93 -25.20 -36.03
CA ILE A 199 2.69 -25.92 -35.76
C ILE A 199 2.47 -26.99 -36.83
N GLY A 200 2.86 -28.22 -36.51
CA GLY A 200 2.62 -29.36 -37.40
C GLY A 200 1.19 -29.90 -37.29
N PRO A 201 0.75 -30.77 -38.22
CA PRO A 201 -0.63 -31.27 -38.30
C PRO A 201 -1.17 -31.86 -36.99
N LYS A 202 -0.32 -32.54 -36.22
CA LYS A 202 -0.71 -33.11 -34.91
C LYS A 202 -1.09 -32.07 -33.87
N LYS A 203 -0.46 -30.89 -33.90
CA LYS A 203 -0.77 -29.79 -32.97
C LYS A 203 -2.07 -29.09 -33.38
N VAL A 204 -2.31 -28.98 -34.69
CA VAL A 204 -3.59 -28.46 -35.23
C VAL A 204 -4.75 -29.38 -34.87
N GLU A 205 -4.59 -30.70 -35.01
CA GLU A 205 -5.63 -31.67 -34.60
C GLU A 205 -5.91 -31.60 -33.08
N ALA A 206 -4.87 -31.44 -32.27
CA ALA A 206 -5.04 -31.28 -30.82
C ALA A 206 -5.75 -29.97 -30.47
N LEU A 207 -5.39 -28.88 -31.14
CA LEU A 207 -6.06 -27.58 -30.99
C LEU A 207 -7.53 -27.67 -31.37
N LYS A 208 -7.84 -28.29 -32.51
CA LYS A 208 -9.22 -28.54 -32.96
C LYS A 208 -10.04 -29.28 -31.91
N ALA A 209 -9.51 -30.39 -31.38
CA ALA A 209 -10.21 -31.18 -30.36
C ALA A 209 -10.45 -30.38 -29.06
N CYS A 210 -9.50 -29.52 -28.66
CA CYS A 210 -9.66 -28.65 -27.50
C CYS A 210 -10.74 -27.58 -27.73
N LEU A 211 -10.76 -26.96 -28.90
CA LEU A 211 -11.73 -25.91 -29.23
C LEU A 211 -13.14 -26.47 -29.45
N GLU A 212 -13.29 -27.63 -30.09
CA GLU A 212 -14.58 -28.32 -30.23
C GLU A 212 -15.17 -28.77 -28.89
N ALA A 213 -14.33 -29.08 -27.89
CA ALA A 213 -14.78 -29.47 -26.55
C ALA A 213 -15.19 -28.28 -25.66
N ALA A 214 -14.82 -27.07 -26.06
CA ALA A 214 -15.11 -25.82 -25.34
C ALA A 214 -16.38 -25.11 -25.84
N LEU A 215 -16.95 -25.56 -26.97
CA LEU A 215 -18.22 -25.12 -27.56
C LEU A 215 -19.38 -26.01 -27.09
#